data_AF-A0A074YV37-F1
#
_entry.id   AF-A0A074YV37-F1
#
_cell.length_a   1.000
_cell.length_b   1.000
_cell.length_c   1.000
_cell.angle_alpha   90.00
_cell.angle_beta   90.00
_cell.angle_gamma   90.00
#
_symmetry.space_group_name_H-M   'P 1'
#
loop_
_entity.id
_entity.type
_entity.pdbx_description
1 polymer ?
#
loop_
_entity_poly.entity_id
_entity_poly.type
_entity_poly.pdbx_seq_one_letter_code
_entity_poly.pdbx_strand_id
1 'polypeptide(L)' 'YEASTKQFSRKINTDSLSKWASSESILPDWFKAQAVDYSSLLHELEYDKVGVPPDYSKLPEVLPHIR' A
#
# COMPACT_ATOMS: atom_id res chain seq x y z
N TYR A 1 -23.56 -9.97 -6.25
CA TYR A 1 -22.12 -10.28 -6.39
C TYR A 1 -21.34 -9.21 -5.67
N GLU A 2 -20.72 -9.60 -4.55
CA GLU A 2 -19.96 -8.71 -3.67
C GLU A 2 -18.71 -8.14 -4.38
N ALA A 3 -18.19 -7.02 -3.87
CA ALA A 3 -17.08 -6.30 -4.50
C ALA A 3 -15.81 -7.16 -4.62
N SER A 4 -15.51 -7.95 -3.59
CA SER A 4 -14.38 -8.91 -3.55
C SER A 4 -14.47 -9.94 -4.68
N THR A 5 -15.66 -10.51 -4.92
CA THR A 5 -15.87 -11.51 -5.97
C THR A 5 -15.68 -10.92 -7.37
N LYS A 6 -16.07 -9.65 -7.57
CA LYS A 6 -15.83 -8.93 -8.84
C LYS A 6 -14.36 -8.59 -9.08
N GLN A 7 -13.55 -8.46 -8.03
CA GLN A 7 -12.11 -8.26 -8.16
C GLN A 7 -11.44 -9.57 -8.56
N PHE A 8 -11.84 -10.68 -7.94
CA PHE A 8 -11.27 -12.00 -8.22
C PHE A 8 -11.52 -12.49 -9.64
N SER A 9 -12.66 -12.15 -10.24
CA SER A 9 -12.98 -12.55 -11.62
C SER A 9 -12.20 -11.77 -12.70
N ARG A 10 -11.47 -10.72 -12.33
CA ARG A 10 -10.66 -9.92 -13.27
C ARG A 10 -9.27 -10.53 -13.42
N LYS A 11 -8.62 -10.28 -14.57
CA LYS A 11 -7.20 -10.59 -14.74
C LYS A 11 -6.38 -9.85 -13.68
N ILE A 12 -5.24 -10.44 -13.30
CA ILE A 12 -4.25 -9.79 -12.42
C ILE A 12 -3.91 -8.43 -13.01
N ASN A 13 -4.02 -7.39 -12.18
CA ASN A 13 -3.78 -5.99 -12.54
C ASN A 13 -3.30 -5.21 -11.32
N THR A 14 -2.79 -4.01 -11.55
CA THR A 14 -2.19 -3.13 -10.53
C THR A 14 -3.10 -1.97 -10.14
N ASP A 15 -4.37 -1.96 -10.60
CA ASP A 15 -5.29 -0.82 -10.47
C ASP A 15 -5.54 -0.41 -9.02
N SER A 16 -5.33 -1.31 -8.07
CA SER A 16 -5.63 -1.08 -6.65
C SER A 16 -4.43 -0.61 -5.82
N LEU A 17 -3.19 -0.70 -6.34
CA LEU A 17 -1.97 -0.49 -5.56
C LEU A 17 -1.94 0.87 -4.85
N SER A 18 -2.23 1.95 -5.57
CA SER A 18 -2.09 3.32 -5.05
C SER A 18 -3.43 4.00 -4.72
N LYS A 19 -4.56 3.28 -4.83
CA LYS A 19 -5.90 3.88 -4.67
C LYS A 19 -6.15 4.47 -3.29
N TRP A 20 -5.55 3.91 -2.26
CA TRP A 20 -5.69 4.38 -0.88
C TRP A 20 -5.10 5.80 -0.68
N ALA A 21 -4.15 6.23 -1.52
CA ALA A 21 -3.56 7.56 -1.47
C ALA A 21 -4.16 8.53 -2.50
N SER A 22 -5.15 8.09 -3.28
CA SER A 22 -5.79 8.94 -4.29
C SER A 22 -6.63 10.06 -3.65
N SER A 23 -7.02 11.03 -4.47
CA SER A 23 -7.95 12.11 -4.09
C SER A 23 -9.36 11.59 -3.74
N GLU A 24 -9.73 10.41 -4.22
CA GLU A 24 -11.02 9.76 -3.95
C GLU A 24 -11.00 8.90 -2.68
N SER A 25 -9.83 8.78 -2.04
CA SER A 25 -9.69 8.00 -0.81
C SER A 25 -10.46 8.62 0.35
N ILE A 26 -11.12 7.77 1.13
CA ILE A 26 -11.78 8.16 2.38
C ILE A 26 -10.79 8.52 3.49
N LEU A 27 -9.51 8.20 3.31
CA LEU A 27 -8.47 8.50 4.30
C LEU A 27 -8.14 10.00 4.24
N PRO A 28 -7.98 10.66 5.39
CA PRO A 28 -7.60 12.06 5.42
C PRO A 28 -6.14 12.25 5.00
N ASP A 29 -5.80 13.40 4.42
CA ASP A 29 -4.47 13.63 3.84
C ASP A 29 -3.35 13.63 4.89
N TRP A 30 -3.63 14.12 6.11
CA TRP A 30 -2.67 14.03 7.22
C TRP A 30 -2.32 12.57 7.54
N PHE A 31 -3.30 11.66 7.47
CA PHE A 31 -3.07 10.24 7.74
C PHE A 31 -2.27 9.61 6.61
N LYS A 32 -2.58 9.93 5.34
CA LYS A 32 -1.80 9.41 4.20
C LYS A 32 -0.33 9.78 4.31
N ALA A 33 -0.02 11.01 4.69
CA ALA A 33 1.34 11.52 4.82
C ALA A 33 2.14 10.84 5.96
N GLN A 34 1.46 10.40 7.02
CA GLN A 34 2.10 9.89 8.25
C GLN A 34 1.87 8.39 8.48
N ALA A 35 1.16 7.70 7.59
CA ALA A 35 0.77 6.30 7.79
C ALA A 35 1.97 5.37 8.07
N VAL A 36 3.10 5.64 7.42
CA VAL A 36 4.35 4.90 7.62
C VAL A 36 5.01 5.22 8.97
N ASP A 37 4.85 6.44 9.48
CA ASP A 37 5.41 6.86 10.77
C ASP A 37 4.69 6.21 11.95
N TYR A 38 3.41 5.87 11.77
CA TYR A 38 2.56 5.26 12.81
C TYR A 38 2.63 3.73 12.85
N SER A 39 3.37 3.09 11.95
CA SER A 39 3.43 1.63 11.86
C SER A 39 4.87 1.13 11.85
N SER A 40 5.30 0.56 12.97
CA SER A 40 6.60 -0.14 13.05
C SER A 40 6.72 -1.25 12.01
N LEU A 41 5.61 -1.95 11.72
CA LEU A 41 5.58 -3.00 10.71
C LEU A 41 5.82 -2.47 9.29
N LEU A 42 5.26 -1.30 8.93
CA LEU A 42 5.53 -0.71 7.62
C LEU A 42 6.99 -0.29 7.48
N HIS A 43 7.61 0.18 8.57
CA HIS A 43 9.03 0.49 8.61
C HIS A 43 9.91 -0.76 8.47
N GLU A 44 9.58 -1.84 9.20
CA GLU A 44 10.29 -3.12 9.09
C GLU A 44 10.19 -3.71 7.68
N LEU A 45 9.05 -3.53 7.01
CA LEU A 45 8.84 -3.95 5.62
C LEU A 45 9.37 -2.95 4.57
N GLU A 46 10.08 -1.90 5.01
CA GLU A 46 10.72 -0.88 4.17
C GLU A 46 9.76 -0.01 3.32
N TYR A 47 8.48 0.05 3.70
CA TYR A 47 7.49 0.87 2.98
C TYR A 47 7.70 2.38 3.14
N ASP A 48 8.40 2.80 4.20
CA ASP A 48 8.80 4.18 4.42
C ASP A 48 9.86 4.67 3.41
N LYS A 49 10.62 3.75 2.81
CA LYS A 49 11.71 4.08 1.86
C LYS A 49 11.24 4.29 0.43
N VAL A 50 9.98 3.95 0.13
CA VAL A 50 9.45 3.91 -1.26
C VAL A 50 8.38 4.97 -1.56
N GLY A 51 8.15 5.89 -0.61
CA GLY A 51 7.28 7.06 -0.79
C GLY A 51 5.79 6.83 -0.47
N VAL A 52 4.99 7.88 -0.66
CA VAL A 52 3.54 7.89 -0.40
C VAL A 52 2.79 8.45 -1.62
N PRO A 53 1.95 7.64 -2.30
CA PRO A 53 1.84 6.18 -2.17
C PRO A 53 3.16 5.47 -2.53
N PRO A 54 3.38 4.26 -1.99
CA PRO A 54 4.56 3.44 -2.27
C PRO A 54 4.76 3.17 -3.76
N ASP A 55 5.99 3.36 -4.21
CA ASP A 55 6.48 2.76 -5.45
C ASP A 55 6.90 1.32 -5.18
N TYR A 56 5.95 0.40 -5.33
CA TYR A 56 6.14 -1.04 -5.05
C TYR A 56 7.26 -1.69 -5.87
N SER A 57 7.70 -1.08 -6.98
CA SER A 57 8.83 -1.58 -7.77
C SER A 57 10.19 -1.41 -7.08
N LYS A 58 10.25 -0.58 -6.04
CA LYS A 58 11.47 -0.29 -5.27
C LYS A 58 11.58 -1.07 -3.96
N LEU A 59 10.58 -1.89 -3.64
CA LEU A 59 10.64 -2.76 -2.47
C LEU A 59 11.66 -3.88 -2.67
N PRO A 60 12.33 -4.34 -1.61
CA PRO A 60 13.26 -5.46 -1.71
C PRO A 60 12.51 -6.73 -2.14
N GLU A 61 13.09 -7.50 -3.06
CA GLU A 61 12.55 -8.81 -3.47
C GLU A 61 12.57 -9.83 -2.31
N VAL A 62 13.51 -9.66 -1.38
CA VAL A 62 13.64 -10.46 -0.18
C VAL A 62 13.27 -9.59 1.02
N LEU A 63 12.13 -9.87 1.62
CA LEU A 63 11.68 -9.16 2.82
C LEU A 63 12.61 -9.49 4.00
N PRO A 64 12.90 -8.50 4.87
CA PRO A 64 13.66 -8.76 6.09
C PRO A 64 12.90 -9.72 7.02
N HIS A 65 13.65 -10.50 7.80
CA HIS A 65 13.07 -11.35 8.83
C HIS A 65 12.48 -10.47 9.95
N ILE A 66 11.15 -10.32 9.94
CA ILE A 66 10.36 -9.70 11.01
C ILE A 66 10.48 -10.61 12.25
N ARG A 67 10.88 -10.03 13.39
CA ARG A 67 11.13 -10.77 14.65
C ARG A 67 9.95 -10.73 15.60
#